data_AF-E6J2P2-F1
#
_entry.id   AF-E6J2P2-F1
#
_cell.length_a   1.000
_cell.length_b   1.000
_cell.length_c   1.000
_cell.angle_alpha   90.00
_cell.angle_beta   90.00
_cell.angle_gamma   90.00
#
_symmetry.space_group_name_H-M   'P 1'
#
loop_
_entity.id
_entity.type
_entity.pdbx_description
1 polymer ?
#
loop_
_entity_poly.entity_id
_entity_poly.type
_entity_poly.pdbx_seq_one_letter_code
_entity_poly.pdbx_strand_id
1 'polypeptide(L)'
;MQKREVFGFRKSKISKTLCGAVLGTVAAVSMAGQHVFADETTTTTSKVDTTAVVGTQTGNPATNLPDAQGNASNEAEQSQKQAGESNGSMPVEVPKTDVNQAINNAQAAGVNVVQDETVDKGTVKTAQEADQKETEIKEDYAKQAEDIKKTTDQYKSDVAAHEAEVSKINAENQATKEQYEKDMAAHKAEVERINAANAAAKAEYAAKLAQYQADLAAIRKANADNEADYQTQLAAYQAELERVQKANAEAKAAYEKAVAENTAANAAITAENEAIKQRNATAKAEYAAKLAQYQADLAAIRKANADNEADYQ
;
A
#
# COMPACT_ATOMS: atom_id res chain seq x y z
N MET A 1 0.78 5.96 28.31
CA MET A 1 0.82 6.81 29.52
C MET A 1 -0.09 8.01 29.28
N GLN A 2 -0.98 8.24 30.24
CA GLN A 2 -2.15 9.12 30.20
C GLN A 2 -1.77 10.60 30.05
N LYS A 3 -2.43 11.34 29.16
CA LYS A 3 -2.49 12.81 29.27
C LYS A 3 -3.68 13.16 30.18
N ARG A 4 -3.35 13.60 31.41
CA ARG A 4 -4.28 14.24 32.35
C ARG A 4 -4.50 15.67 31.88
N GLU A 5 -5.75 16.07 31.67
CA GLU A 5 -6.13 17.48 31.62
C GLU A 5 -6.62 17.91 33.02
N VAL A 6 -6.00 18.97 33.52
CA VAL A 6 -6.27 19.56 34.84
C VAL A 6 -7.22 20.73 34.62
N PHE A 7 -8.45 20.63 35.13
CA PHE A 7 -9.37 21.77 35.17
C PHE A 7 -9.10 22.60 36.44
N GLY A 8 -8.51 23.78 36.24
CA GLY A 8 -8.32 24.78 37.28
C GLY A 8 -9.61 25.52 37.60
N PHE A 9 -10.07 25.39 38.85
CA PHE A 9 -11.12 26.22 39.46
C PHE A 9 -10.70 27.70 39.50
N ARG A 10 -11.55 28.62 39.01
CA ARG A 10 -11.66 29.97 39.58
C ARG A 10 -13.04 30.13 40.21
N LYS A 11 -13.02 30.35 41.53
CA LYS A 11 -14.17 30.72 42.38
C LYS A 11 -14.46 32.20 42.25
N SER A 12 -15.72 32.61 42.44
CA SER A 12 -16.19 33.81 43.18
C SER A 12 -17.64 34.13 42.77
N LYS A 13 -18.60 34.57 43.59
CA LYS A 13 -18.96 34.63 45.03
C LYS A 13 -20.19 35.57 45.06
N ILE A 14 -21.10 35.42 46.04
CA ILE A 14 -22.12 36.42 46.49
C ILE A 14 -23.35 36.50 45.53
N SER A 15 -24.62 36.44 45.90
CA SER A 15 -25.42 36.79 47.10
C SER A 15 -26.75 36.01 47.02
N LYS A 16 -27.13 35.16 47.99
CA LYS A 16 -27.92 35.46 49.19
C LYS A 16 -29.13 36.39 49.00
N THR A 17 -30.27 35.86 49.48
CA THR A 17 -31.37 36.49 50.22
C THR A 17 -32.57 37.11 49.51
N LEU A 18 -33.74 36.61 49.96
CA LEU A 18 -35.03 37.27 50.20
C LEU A 18 -35.86 37.76 49.01
N CYS A 19 -37.07 37.21 48.89
CA CYS A 19 -38.27 38.04 48.94
C CYS A 19 -39.47 37.23 49.46
N GLY A 20 -39.80 37.45 50.73
CA GLY A 20 -41.14 37.20 51.26
C GLY A 20 -41.80 38.56 51.56
N ALA A 21 -43.08 38.50 51.92
CA ALA A 21 -43.99 39.59 52.29
C ALA A 21 -44.70 40.26 51.10
N VAL A 22 -46.01 40.03 50.90
CA VAL A 22 -47.17 40.49 51.69
C VAL A 22 -47.57 41.93 51.36
N LEU A 23 -48.75 42.02 50.76
CA LEU A 23 -49.80 43.04 50.80
C LEU A 23 -49.58 44.27 51.71
N GLY A 24 -49.93 45.45 51.18
CA GLY A 24 -50.74 46.42 51.94
C GLY A 24 -50.17 47.83 52.15
N THR A 25 -50.81 48.80 51.47
CA THR A 25 -51.21 50.15 51.97
C THR A 25 -50.16 51.19 52.43
N VAL A 26 -50.15 52.38 51.78
CA VAL A 26 -50.62 53.70 52.29
C VAL A 26 -49.92 54.90 51.59
N ALA A 27 -50.74 55.89 51.18
CA ALA A 27 -50.52 57.35 50.98
C ALA A 27 -49.67 57.84 49.78
N ALA A 28 -49.92 59.01 49.17
CA ALA A 28 -51.03 59.99 49.09
C ALA A 28 -50.59 61.10 48.10
N VAL A 29 -51.52 61.99 47.70
CA VAL A 29 -51.33 63.33 47.07
C VAL A 29 -51.11 63.29 45.54
N SER A 30 -51.82 63.97 44.63
CA SER A 30 -52.96 64.93 44.65
C SER A 30 -53.29 65.36 43.20
N MET A 31 -54.43 66.08 43.04
CA MET A 31 -54.85 66.97 41.92
C MET A 31 -55.54 66.26 40.74
N ALA A 32 -56.62 66.73 40.11
CA ALA A 32 -57.61 67.81 40.31
C ALA A 32 -58.65 67.61 39.19
N GLY A 33 -59.90 68.08 39.35
CA GLY A 33 -60.88 68.21 38.25
C GLY A 33 -62.25 67.62 38.60
N GLN A 34 -63.11 68.41 39.26
CA GLN A 34 -64.30 69.01 38.64
C GLN A 34 -65.49 68.05 38.48
N HIS A 35 -66.30 67.95 39.53
CA HIS A 35 -67.74 67.74 39.37
C HIS A 35 -68.48 68.92 40.00
N VAL A 36 -69.25 69.59 39.14
CA VAL A 36 -70.18 70.67 39.44
C VAL A 36 -71.34 70.09 40.24
N PHE A 37 -71.48 70.50 41.49
CA PHE A 37 -72.73 70.43 42.22
C PHE A 37 -73.30 71.84 42.26
N ALA A 38 -74.39 72.05 41.53
CA ALA A 38 -75.25 73.19 41.74
C ALA A 38 -76.20 72.84 42.89
N ASP A 39 -76.03 73.51 44.02
CA ASP A 39 -77.09 73.66 45.01
C ASP A 39 -77.00 75.08 45.56
N GLU A 40 -77.77 75.97 44.95
CA GLU A 40 -78.05 77.30 45.47
C GLU A 40 -79.20 77.17 46.47
N THR A 41 -78.98 77.53 47.73
CA THR A 41 -79.89 78.48 48.38
C THR A 41 -79.27 79.09 49.64
N THR A 42 -79.11 80.40 49.61
CA THR A 42 -78.99 81.22 50.82
C THR A 42 -80.28 82.01 50.94
N THR A 43 -81.02 81.96 52.05
CA THR A 43 -81.63 83.18 52.61
C THR A 43 -81.93 83.06 54.10
N THR A 44 -81.48 84.07 54.81
CA THR A 44 -81.68 84.43 56.20
C THR A 44 -83.14 84.78 56.54
N THR A 45 -83.62 84.20 57.65
CA THR A 45 -84.55 84.68 58.70
C THR A 45 -85.71 85.65 58.37
N SER A 46 -86.95 85.23 58.64
CA SER A 46 -88.03 86.05 59.24
C SER A 46 -89.14 85.15 59.83
N LYS A 47 -89.52 85.40 61.09
CA LYS A 47 -90.69 84.79 61.74
C LYS A 47 -91.97 85.33 61.11
N VAL A 48 -92.70 84.53 60.33
CA VAL A 48 -94.14 84.69 60.09
C VAL A 48 -94.78 83.29 59.96
N ASP A 49 -95.95 83.17 60.58
CA ASP A 49 -96.83 82.03 60.79
C ASP A 49 -96.79 80.85 59.80
N THR A 50 -96.75 79.66 60.41
CA THR A 50 -97.16 78.38 59.87
C THR A 50 -98.63 78.38 59.47
N THR A 51 -98.94 78.35 58.17
CA THR A 51 -100.13 77.65 57.66
C THR A 51 -99.97 77.30 56.18
N ALA A 52 -99.87 75.98 55.92
CA ALA A 52 -100.21 75.28 54.68
C ALA A 52 -99.42 75.62 53.38
N VAL A 53 -98.30 74.92 53.17
CA VAL A 53 -97.94 74.40 51.83
C VAL A 53 -98.10 72.88 51.88
N VAL A 54 -99.36 72.44 51.95
CA VAL A 54 -99.74 71.03 51.82
C VAL A 54 -100.26 70.84 50.39
N GLY A 55 -99.57 70.03 49.58
CA GLY A 55 -100.06 69.64 48.26
C GLY A 55 -99.09 69.79 47.08
N THR A 56 -97.80 70.06 47.29
CA THR A 56 -96.81 70.01 46.19
C THR A 56 -96.28 68.58 46.02
N GLN A 57 -96.30 68.05 44.79
CA GLN A 57 -95.94 66.65 44.51
C GLN A 57 -94.47 66.32 44.82
N THR A 58 -93.60 67.32 44.88
CA THR A 58 -92.14 67.20 45.10
C THR A 58 -91.63 67.94 46.35
N GLY A 59 -92.49 68.63 47.10
CA GLY A 59 -92.08 69.53 48.19
C GLY A 59 -91.66 70.94 47.74
N ASN A 60 -91.51 71.19 46.44
CA ASN A 60 -91.13 72.50 45.87
C ASN A 60 -92.36 73.23 45.30
N PRO A 61 -92.55 74.55 45.55
CA PRO A 61 -93.69 75.31 45.03
C PRO A 61 -93.46 75.79 43.58
N ALA A 62 -93.13 74.87 42.68
CA ALA A 62 -92.91 75.18 41.27
C ALA A 62 -94.23 75.55 40.57
N THR A 63 -94.23 76.63 39.80
CA THR A 63 -95.42 77.15 39.10
C THR A 63 -95.59 76.57 37.69
N ASN A 64 -94.62 75.77 37.21
CA ASN A 64 -94.65 75.02 35.97
C ASN A 64 -93.91 73.68 36.14
N LEU A 65 -94.41 72.61 35.53
CA LEU A 65 -93.90 71.21 35.69
C LEU A 65 -93.76 70.76 37.16
N PRO A 66 -94.84 70.74 37.95
CA PRO A 66 -94.79 70.42 39.39
C PRO A 66 -94.72 68.92 39.70
N ASP A 67 -94.95 68.04 38.71
CA ASP A 67 -95.05 66.58 38.89
C ASP A 67 -93.75 65.95 39.40
N ALA A 68 -93.88 65.00 40.34
CA ALA A 68 -92.75 64.20 40.79
C ALA A 68 -92.28 63.24 39.68
N GLN A 69 -90.98 62.96 39.67
CA GLN A 69 -90.41 61.95 38.77
C GLN A 69 -91.13 60.61 38.98
N GLY A 70 -91.71 60.07 37.90
CA GLY A 70 -92.40 58.78 37.93
C GLY A 70 -91.47 57.60 38.22
N ASN A 71 -92.05 56.43 38.50
CA ASN A 71 -91.29 55.20 38.68
C ASN A 71 -90.44 54.89 37.43
N ALA A 72 -89.25 54.32 37.64
CA ALA A 72 -88.42 53.84 36.54
C ALA A 72 -89.17 52.77 35.72
N SER A 73 -88.92 52.71 34.41
CA SER A 73 -89.49 51.65 33.59
C SER A 73 -88.84 50.30 33.91
N ASN A 74 -89.54 49.21 33.60
CA ASN A 74 -88.99 47.85 33.79
C ASN A 74 -87.69 47.64 32.98
N GLU A 75 -87.59 48.25 31.80
CA GLU A 75 -86.38 48.22 30.96
C GLU A 75 -85.23 49.00 31.60
N ALA A 76 -85.51 50.15 32.23
CA ALA A 76 -84.51 50.91 32.96
C ALA A 76 -84.02 50.17 34.20
N GLU A 77 -84.93 49.56 34.98
CA GLU A 77 -84.55 48.71 36.11
C GLU A 77 -83.73 47.50 35.68
N GLN A 78 -84.12 46.83 34.59
CA GLN A 78 -83.39 45.69 34.05
C GLN A 78 -82.00 46.12 33.56
N SER A 79 -81.91 47.20 32.79
CA SER A 79 -80.63 47.72 32.29
C SER A 79 -79.71 48.17 33.43
N GLN A 80 -80.26 48.69 34.53
CA GLN A 80 -79.48 49.06 35.72
C GLN A 80 -79.03 47.84 36.52
N LYS A 81 -79.87 46.81 36.65
CA LYS A 81 -79.50 45.53 37.30
C LYS A 81 -78.38 44.80 36.55
N GLN A 82 -78.34 44.95 35.23
CA GLN A 82 -77.32 44.38 34.34
C GLN A 82 -76.15 45.34 34.05
N ALA A 83 -76.09 46.49 34.72
CA ALA A 83 -75.02 47.45 34.49
C ALA A 83 -73.65 46.82 34.83
N GLY A 84 -72.78 46.75 33.82
CA GLY A 84 -71.47 46.11 33.94
C GLY A 84 -71.41 44.65 33.50
N GLU A 85 -72.54 44.03 33.11
CA GLU A 85 -72.53 42.75 32.40
C GLU A 85 -72.04 42.95 30.96
N SER A 86 -71.15 42.04 30.50
CA SER A 86 -70.65 42.01 29.14
C SER A 86 -71.01 40.67 28.49
N ASN A 87 -71.50 40.70 27.26
CA ASN A 87 -71.78 39.48 26.50
C ASN A 87 -71.00 39.50 25.17
N GLY A 88 -70.22 38.44 24.93
CA GLY A 88 -69.30 38.36 23.80
C GLY A 88 -68.02 39.20 23.98
N SER A 89 -67.15 39.14 22.97
CA SER A 89 -65.91 39.92 22.87
C SER A 89 -65.65 40.31 21.42
N MET A 90 -64.83 41.35 21.21
CA MET A 90 -64.35 41.72 19.88
C MET A 90 -63.05 40.98 19.58
N PRO A 91 -62.98 40.15 18.54
CA PRO A 91 -61.75 39.46 18.17
C PRO A 91 -60.75 40.45 17.59
N VAL A 92 -59.48 40.23 17.91
CA VAL A 92 -58.34 41.00 17.41
C VAL A 92 -57.35 40.02 16.80
N GLU A 93 -56.87 40.31 15.59
CA GLU A 93 -56.02 39.38 14.85
C GLU A 93 -54.66 39.99 14.50
N VAL A 94 -53.60 39.25 14.84
CA VAL A 94 -52.22 39.58 14.49
C VAL A 94 -51.82 38.78 13.24
N PRO A 95 -51.27 39.44 12.19
CA PRO A 95 -50.83 38.76 10.98
C PRO A 95 -49.78 37.67 11.23
N LYS A 96 -49.94 36.52 10.55
CA LYS A 96 -49.06 35.33 10.66
C LYS A 96 -48.15 35.13 9.44
N THR A 97 -47.96 36.16 8.62
CA THR A 97 -47.31 36.05 7.30
C THR A 97 -45.91 35.44 7.38
N ASP A 98 -45.10 35.90 8.34
CA ASP A 98 -43.69 35.53 8.43
C ASP A 98 -43.51 34.09 8.95
N VAL A 99 -44.34 33.69 9.92
CA VAL A 99 -44.41 32.30 10.40
C VAL A 99 -44.85 31.37 9.28
N ASN A 100 -45.91 31.71 8.54
CA ASN A 100 -46.39 30.92 7.41
C ASN A 100 -45.32 30.79 6.31
N GLN A 101 -44.56 31.86 6.03
CA GLN A 101 -43.46 31.80 5.08
C GLN A 101 -42.31 30.89 5.58
N ALA A 102 -41.95 30.98 6.86
CA ALA A 102 -40.95 30.09 7.47
C ALA A 102 -41.38 28.61 7.41
N ILE A 103 -42.66 28.33 7.70
CA ILE A 103 -43.26 27.00 7.60
C ILE A 103 -43.18 26.46 6.16
N ASN A 104 -43.58 27.26 5.17
CA ASN A 104 -43.53 26.85 3.76
C ASN A 104 -42.09 26.54 3.31
N ASN A 105 -41.11 27.36 3.74
CA ASN A 105 -39.70 27.13 3.46
C ASN A 105 -39.17 25.85 4.12
N ALA A 106 -39.60 25.55 5.34
CA ALA A 106 -39.25 24.34 6.07
C ALA A 106 -39.81 23.09 5.37
N GLN A 107 -41.10 23.10 5.03
CA GLN A 107 -41.76 22.01 4.31
C GLN A 107 -41.13 21.79 2.92
N ALA A 108 -40.83 22.86 2.19
CA ALA A 108 -40.14 22.77 0.89
C ALA A 108 -38.73 22.18 1.02
N ALA A 109 -38.08 22.35 2.16
CA ALA A 109 -36.79 21.73 2.47
C ALA A 109 -36.94 20.27 2.93
N GLY A 110 -38.15 19.76 3.15
CA GLY A 110 -38.41 18.41 3.68
C GLY A 110 -38.38 18.33 5.21
N VAL A 111 -38.37 19.47 5.92
CA VAL A 111 -38.48 19.50 7.39
C VAL A 111 -39.92 19.19 7.77
N ASN A 112 -40.10 18.27 8.71
CA ASN A 112 -41.42 17.98 9.26
C ASN A 112 -41.92 19.17 10.09
N VAL A 113 -43.09 19.71 9.75
CA VAL A 113 -43.73 20.81 10.47
C VAL A 113 -45.02 20.33 11.11
N VAL A 114 -45.16 20.60 12.40
CA VAL A 114 -46.36 20.27 13.18
C VAL A 114 -46.93 21.58 13.73
N GLN A 115 -48.22 21.79 13.53
CA GLN A 115 -48.94 22.91 14.12
C GLN A 115 -49.55 22.47 15.44
N ASP A 116 -49.18 23.17 16.52
CA ASP A 116 -49.75 22.94 17.84
C ASP A 116 -51.13 23.61 17.98
N GLU A 117 -51.81 23.31 19.09
CA GLU A 117 -53.11 23.90 19.41
C GLU A 117 -53.04 25.44 19.49
N THR A 118 -54.15 26.10 19.14
CA THR A 118 -54.22 27.57 19.20
C THR A 118 -54.23 28.04 20.65
N VAL A 119 -53.31 28.93 20.98
CA VAL A 119 -53.21 29.53 22.33
C VAL A 119 -54.14 30.72 22.44
N ASP A 120 -55.19 30.59 23.26
CA ASP A 120 -56.09 31.70 23.61
C ASP A 120 -55.41 32.63 24.64
N LYS A 121 -55.28 33.92 24.30
CA LYS A 121 -54.70 34.95 25.18
C LYS A 121 -55.74 35.61 26.11
N GLY A 122 -57.01 35.21 26.01
CA GLY A 122 -58.12 35.71 26.83
C GLY A 122 -58.68 37.04 26.32
N THR A 123 -59.59 37.63 27.10
CA THR A 123 -60.25 38.91 26.80
C THR A 123 -59.75 40.01 27.73
N VAL A 124 -59.37 41.16 27.17
CA VAL A 124 -58.93 42.37 27.90
C VAL A 124 -60.02 43.43 27.93
N LYS A 125 -59.97 44.38 28.87
CA LYS A 125 -61.02 45.40 29.06
C LYS A 125 -60.71 46.73 28.38
N THR A 126 -59.46 46.93 27.98
CA THR A 126 -58.99 48.19 27.39
C THR A 126 -58.22 47.95 26.09
N ALA A 127 -58.25 48.95 25.20
CA ALA A 127 -57.48 48.91 23.96
C ALA A 127 -55.96 48.86 24.23
N GLN A 128 -55.48 49.53 25.28
CA GLN A 128 -54.05 49.53 25.63
C GLN A 128 -53.54 48.15 26.04
N GLU A 129 -54.33 47.38 26.80
CA GLU A 129 -54.00 45.99 27.12
C GLU A 129 -54.03 45.11 25.87
N ALA A 130 -54.94 45.38 24.92
CA ALA A 130 -55.00 44.67 23.65
C ALA A 130 -53.74 44.93 22.81
N ASP A 131 -53.32 46.19 22.68
CA ASP A 131 -52.09 46.59 21.96
C ASP A 131 -50.84 45.93 22.56
N GLN A 132 -50.77 45.83 23.89
CA GLN A 132 -49.68 45.14 24.57
C GLN A 132 -49.67 43.63 24.25
N LYS A 133 -50.84 42.97 24.29
CA LYS A 133 -50.98 41.56 23.93
C LYS A 133 -50.71 41.29 22.45
N GLU A 134 -51.13 42.18 21.57
CA GLU A 134 -50.76 42.10 20.15
C GLU A 134 -49.25 42.17 19.95
N THR A 135 -48.56 43.03 20.71
CA THR A 135 -47.09 43.16 20.64
C THR A 135 -46.42 41.88 21.10
N GLU A 136 -46.85 41.29 22.22
CA GLU A 136 -46.36 39.99 22.70
C GLU A 136 -46.56 38.88 21.65
N ILE A 137 -47.71 38.84 20.97
CA ILE A 137 -48.00 37.85 19.91
C ILE A 137 -47.11 38.08 18.69
N LYS A 138 -46.87 39.34 18.29
CA LYS A 138 -45.97 39.67 17.17
C LYS A 138 -44.53 39.23 17.45
N GLU A 139 -44.04 39.47 18.67
CA GLU A 139 -42.72 39.03 19.10
C GLU A 139 -42.61 37.49 19.16
N ASP A 140 -43.65 36.81 19.65
CA ASP A 140 -43.71 35.35 19.68
C ASP A 140 -43.70 34.74 18.27
N TYR A 141 -44.51 35.27 17.35
CA TYR A 141 -44.47 34.86 15.94
C TYR A 141 -43.11 35.12 15.28
N ALA A 142 -42.48 36.27 15.55
CA ALA A 142 -41.13 36.54 15.04
C ALA A 142 -40.13 35.49 15.56
N LYS A 143 -40.24 35.11 16.84
CA LYS A 143 -39.38 34.09 17.43
C LYS A 143 -39.61 32.69 16.83
N GLN A 144 -40.87 32.29 16.65
CA GLN A 144 -41.22 31.04 15.99
C GLN A 144 -40.67 30.98 14.55
N ALA A 145 -40.83 32.06 13.78
CA ALA A 145 -40.31 32.14 12.43
C ALA A 145 -38.77 32.02 12.39
N GLU A 146 -38.06 32.67 13.32
CA GLU A 146 -36.60 32.58 13.45
C GLU A 146 -36.14 31.15 13.80
N ASP A 147 -36.80 30.50 14.75
CA ASP A 147 -36.44 29.16 15.20
C ASP A 147 -36.71 28.09 14.12
N ILE A 148 -37.83 28.22 13.39
CA ILE A 148 -38.13 27.39 12.21
C ILE A 148 -37.07 27.61 11.13
N LYS A 149 -36.72 28.86 10.84
CA LYS A 149 -35.69 29.20 9.85
C LYS A 149 -34.33 28.60 10.24
N LYS A 150 -33.91 28.75 11.50
CA LYS A 150 -32.64 28.19 12.01
C LYS A 150 -32.59 26.67 11.85
N THR A 151 -33.66 25.99 12.24
CA THR A 151 -33.76 24.53 12.08
C THR A 151 -33.70 24.13 10.61
N THR A 152 -34.38 24.87 9.73
CA THR A 152 -34.39 24.62 8.28
C THR A 152 -33.03 24.83 7.65
N ASP A 153 -32.33 25.91 8.00
CA ASP A 153 -30.99 26.22 7.48
C ASP A 153 -29.97 25.18 7.94
N GLN A 154 -30.05 24.75 9.21
CA GLN A 154 -29.22 23.66 9.72
C GLN A 154 -29.50 22.35 8.98
N TYR A 155 -30.76 21.97 8.80
CA TYR A 155 -31.13 20.76 8.07
C TYR A 155 -30.60 20.76 6.64
N LYS A 156 -30.74 21.87 5.90
CA LYS A 156 -30.17 22.01 4.55
C LYS A 156 -28.65 21.84 4.55
N SER A 157 -27.97 22.43 5.52
CA SER A 157 -26.52 22.28 5.68
C SER A 157 -26.13 20.82 5.93
N ASP A 158 -26.86 20.12 6.80
CA ASP A 158 -26.60 18.72 7.14
C ASP A 158 -26.85 17.78 5.95
N VAL A 159 -27.91 18.02 5.19
CA VAL A 159 -28.19 17.28 3.94
C VAL A 159 -27.07 17.48 2.94
N ALA A 160 -26.63 18.71 2.70
CA ALA A 160 -25.53 18.99 1.77
C ALA A 160 -24.22 18.34 2.21
N ALA A 161 -23.91 18.37 3.51
CA ALA A 161 -22.74 17.68 4.08
C ALA A 161 -22.85 16.15 3.91
N HIS A 162 -24.02 15.58 4.14
CA HIS A 162 -24.26 14.14 3.95
C HIS A 162 -24.13 13.73 2.47
N GLU A 163 -24.70 14.50 1.54
CA GLU A 163 -24.57 14.24 0.09
C GLU A 163 -23.11 14.30 -0.38
N ALA A 164 -22.33 15.24 0.15
CA ALA A 164 -20.90 15.33 -0.12
C ALA A 164 -20.14 14.11 0.42
N GLU A 165 -20.44 13.65 1.63
CA GLU A 165 -19.82 12.46 2.22
C GLU A 165 -20.19 11.19 1.46
N VAL A 166 -21.46 11.02 1.08
CA VAL A 166 -21.91 9.90 0.24
C VAL A 166 -21.17 9.87 -1.10
N SER A 167 -21.02 11.04 -1.74
CA SER A 167 -20.29 11.15 -3.00
C SER A 167 -18.82 10.76 -2.85
N LYS A 168 -18.18 11.18 -1.76
CA LYS A 168 -16.80 10.82 -1.43
C LYS A 168 -16.64 9.33 -1.18
N ILE A 169 -17.49 8.72 -0.35
CA ILE A 169 -17.47 7.28 -0.08
C ILE A 169 -17.66 6.47 -1.35
N ASN A 170 -18.58 6.88 -2.23
CA ASN A 170 -18.79 6.22 -3.52
C ASN A 170 -17.54 6.28 -4.42
N ALA A 171 -16.87 7.43 -4.47
CA ALA A 171 -15.63 7.57 -5.22
C ALA A 171 -14.49 6.71 -4.63
N GLU A 172 -14.35 6.69 -3.30
CA GLU A 172 -13.35 5.85 -2.61
C GLU A 172 -13.61 4.35 -2.82
N ASN A 173 -14.86 3.92 -2.76
CA ASN A 173 -15.24 2.54 -3.02
C ASN A 173 -14.96 2.13 -4.47
N GLN A 174 -15.26 3.01 -5.43
CA GLN A 174 -14.97 2.79 -6.85
C GLN A 174 -13.46 2.67 -7.08
N ALA A 175 -12.66 3.59 -6.52
CA ALA A 175 -11.19 3.53 -6.63
C ALA A 175 -10.61 2.27 -5.98
N THR A 176 -11.14 1.86 -4.83
CA THR A 176 -10.71 0.64 -4.13
C THR A 176 -11.02 -0.60 -4.97
N LYS A 177 -12.19 -0.65 -5.60
CA LYS A 177 -12.58 -1.75 -6.49
C LYS A 177 -11.67 -1.83 -7.72
N GLU A 178 -11.40 -0.71 -8.37
CA GLU A 178 -10.49 -0.65 -9.52
C GLU A 178 -9.07 -1.09 -9.15
N GLN A 179 -8.59 -0.65 -7.99
CA GLN A 179 -7.27 -1.06 -7.48
C GLN A 179 -7.24 -2.56 -7.19
N TYR A 180 -8.27 -3.12 -6.57
CA TYR A 180 -8.37 -4.55 -6.32
C TYR A 180 -8.36 -5.39 -7.60
N GLU A 181 -9.13 -4.98 -8.62
CA GLU A 181 -9.15 -5.67 -9.91
C GLU A 181 -7.78 -5.62 -10.60
N LYS A 182 -7.09 -4.48 -10.51
CA LYS A 182 -5.73 -4.32 -11.03
C LYS A 182 -4.72 -5.21 -10.31
N ASP A 183 -4.79 -5.28 -8.98
CA ASP A 183 -3.90 -6.12 -8.16
C ASP A 183 -4.15 -7.61 -8.43
N MET A 184 -5.41 -8.02 -8.60
CA MET A 184 -5.73 -9.40 -9.01
C MET A 184 -5.16 -9.75 -10.38
N ALA A 185 -5.26 -8.85 -11.35
CA ALA A 185 -4.69 -9.06 -12.68
C ALA A 185 -3.16 -9.14 -12.64
N ALA A 186 -2.51 -8.25 -11.88
CA ALA A 186 -1.06 -8.26 -11.68
C ALA A 186 -0.59 -9.55 -11.00
N HIS A 187 -1.29 -9.99 -9.95
CA HIS A 187 -0.97 -11.24 -9.25
C HIS A 187 -1.11 -12.45 -10.18
N LYS A 188 -2.19 -12.52 -10.99
CA LYS A 188 -2.38 -13.59 -11.97
C LYS A 188 -1.23 -13.64 -12.98
N ALA A 189 -0.85 -12.48 -13.53
CA ALA A 189 0.25 -12.38 -14.48
C ALA A 189 1.59 -12.83 -13.86
N GLU A 190 1.83 -12.47 -12.60
CA GLU A 190 3.05 -12.88 -11.88
C GLU A 190 3.10 -14.39 -11.64
N VAL A 191 1.98 -15.01 -11.27
CA VAL A 191 1.88 -16.48 -11.14
C VAL A 191 2.18 -17.17 -12.46
N GLU A 192 1.61 -16.69 -13.57
CA GLU A 192 1.87 -17.23 -14.91
C GLU A 192 3.35 -17.08 -15.30
N ARG A 193 3.97 -15.92 -15.02
CA ARG A 193 5.39 -15.67 -15.25
C ARG A 193 6.29 -16.62 -14.46
N ILE A 194 6.02 -16.80 -13.17
CA ILE A 194 6.79 -17.71 -12.30
C ILE A 194 6.67 -19.15 -12.80
N ASN A 195 5.46 -19.59 -13.17
CA ASN A 195 5.25 -20.95 -13.68
C ASN A 195 5.99 -21.17 -15.00
N ALA A 196 5.96 -20.20 -15.92
CA ALA A 196 6.72 -20.27 -17.17
C ALA A 196 8.24 -20.33 -16.93
N ALA A 197 8.76 -19.49 -16.03
CA ALA A 197 10.18 -19.49 -15.67
C ALA A 197 10.61 -20.82 -15.03
N ASN A 198 9.79 -21.39 -14.15
CA ASN A 198 10.05 -22.68 -13.53
C ASN A 198 10.04 -23.83 -14.55
N ALA A 199 9.09 -23.80 -15.49
CA ALA A 199 9.02 -24.79 -16.56
C ALA A 199 10.26 -24.72 -17.47
N ALA A 200 10.67 -23.51 -17.85
CA ALA A 200 11.87 -23.28 -18.66
C ALA A 200 13.14 -23.76 -17.94
N ALA A 201 13.32 -23.39 -16.66
CA ALA A 201 14.47 -23.81 -15.86
C ALA A 201 14.53 -25.34 -15.70
N LYS A 202 13.37 -26.00 -15.50
CA LYS A 202 13.28 -27.46 -15.42
C LYS A 202 13.66 -28.12 -16.74
N ALA A 203 13.21 -27.58 -17.87
CA ALA A 203 13.56 -28.08 -19.19
C ALA A 203 15.07 -27.92 -19.49
N GLU A 204 15.64 -26.75 -19.18
CA GLU A 204 17.07 -26.49 -19.34
C GLU A 204 17.92 -27.42 -18.46
N TYR A 205 17.52 -27.62 -17.21
CA TYR A 205 18.19 -28.56 -16.32
C TYR A 205 18.15 -29.99 -16.86
N ALA A 206 16.99 -30.45 -17.33
CA ALA A 206 16.85 -31.77 -17.91
C ALA A 206 17.73 -31.95 -19.15
N ALA A 207 17.81 -30.94 -20.03
CA ALA A 207 18.68 -30.97 -21.20
C ALA A 207 20.17 -31.02 -20.81
N LYS A 208 20.60 -30.19 -19.84
CA LYS A 208 21.98 -30.21 -19.32
C LYS A 208 22.33 -31.55 -18.68
N LEU A 209 21.40 -32.15 -17.94
CA LEU A 209 21.60 -33.46 -17.33
C LEU A 209 21.74 -34.56 -18.39
N ALA A 210 20.90 -34.55 -19.42
CA ALA A 210 20.99 -35.50 -20.53
C ALA A 210 22.34 -35.36 -21.28
N GLN A 211 22.76 -34.12 -21.55
CA GLN A 211 24.05 -33.85 -22.17
C GLN A 211 25.21 -34.35 -21.31
N TYR A 212 25.21 -34.03 -20.01
CA TYR A 212 26.23 -34.49 -19.07
C TYR A 212 26.32 -36.02 -19.03
N GLN A 213 25.19 -36.72 -19.03
CA GLN A 213 25.16 -38.19 -19.06
C GLN A 213 25.75 -38.74 -20.37
N ALA A 214 25.45 -38.12 -21.50
CA ALA A 214 26.00 -38.50 -22.80
C ALA A 214 27.53 -38.28 -22.87
N ASP A 215 28.00 -37.11 -22.43
CA ASP A 215 29.44 -36.78 -22.39
C ASP A 215 30.19 -37.74 -21.47
N LEU A 216 29.64 -38.05 -20.31
CA LEU A 216 30.23 -38.99 -19.36
C LEU A 216 30.32 -40.41 -19.95
N ALA A 217 29.31 -40.85 -20.70
CA ALA A 217 29.34 -42.14 -21.39
C ALA A 217 30.38 -42.16 -22.51
N ALA A 218 30.47 -41.08 -23.30
CA ALA A 218 31.46 -40.93 -24.36
C ALA A 218 32.90 -40.95 -23.81
N ILE A 219 33.17 -40.20 -22.74
CA ILE A 219 34.48 -40.16 -22.07
C ILE A 219 34.85 -41.54 -21.52
N ARG A 220 33.91 -42.24 -20.86
CA ARG A 220 34.16 -43.60 -20.36
C ARG A 220 34.51 -44.57 -21.48
N LYS A 221 33.79 -44.50 -22.60
CA LYS A 221 34.06 -45.33 -23.76
C LYS A 221 35.44 -45.02 -24.36
N ALA A 222 35.73 -43.74 -24.61
CA ALA A 222 37.01 -43.31 -25.16
C ALA A 222 38.19 -43.74 -24.27
N ASN A 223 38.05 -43.62 -22.95
CA ASN A 223 39.09 -44.08 -22.02
C ASN A 223 39.27 -45.61 -22.07
N ALA A 224 38.19 -46.38 -22.16
CA ALA A 224 38.28 -47.84 -22.28
C ALA A 224 38.93 -48.26 -23.61
N ASP A 225 38.56 -47.61 -24.71
CA ASP A 225 39.14 -47.86 -26.04
C ASP A 225 40.65 -47.51 -26.06
N ASN A 226 41.02 -46.35 -25.47
CA ASN A 226 42.41 -45.92 -25.37
C ASN A 226 43.25 -46.85 -24.50
N GLU A 227 42.70 -47.33 -23.37
CA GLU A 227 43.39 -48.31 -22.53
C GLU A 227 43.63 -49.62 -23.28
N ALA A 228 42.63 -50.12 -24.01
CA ALA A 228 42.77 -51.33 -24.81
C ALA A 228 43.82 -51.18 -25.93
N ASP A 229 43.83 -50.04 -26.61
CA ASP A 229 44.82 -49.73 -27.64
C ASP A 229 46.23 -49.61 -27.04
N TYR A 230 46.36 -48.92 -25.91
CA TYR A 230 47.63 -48.79 -25.18
C TYR A 230 48.20 -50.16 -24.79
N GLN A 231 47.38 -51.05 -24.21
CA GLN A 231 47.81 -52.40 -23.85
C GLN A 231 48.21 -53.22 -25.09
N THR A 232 47.51 -53.07 -26.21
CA THR A 232 47.83 -53.74 -27.47
C THR A 232 49.18 -53.25 -28.03
N GLN A 233 49.39 -51.94 -28.06
CA GLN A 233 50.66 -51.34 -28.50
C GLN A 233 51.82 -51.72 -27.57
N LEU A 234 51.59 -51.77 -26.27
CA LEU A 234 52.59 -52.19 -25.28
C LEU A 234 53.01 -53.64 -25.51
N ALA A 235 52.06 -54.56 -25.72
CA ALA A 235 52.35 -55.95 -26.00
C ALA A 235 53.11 -56.13 -27.33
N ALA A 236 52.72 -55.41 -28.38
CA ALA A 236 53.41 -55.42 -29.66
C ALA A 236 54.85 -54.91 -29.55
N TYR A 237 55.07 -53.82 -28.80
CA TYR A 237 56.39 -53.27 -28.53
C TYR A 237 57.28 -54.26 -27.76
N GLN A 238 56.75 -54.92 -26.73
CA GLN A 238 57.49 -55.92 -25.95
C GLN A 238 57.89 -57.12 -26.82
N ALA A 239 56.98 -57.63 -27.65
CA ALA A 239 57.27 -58.73 -28.57
C ALA A 239 58.35 -58.36 -29.59
N GLU A 240 58.30 -57.16 -30.16
CA GLU A 240 59.32 -56.68 -31.10
C GLU A 240 60.66 -56.47 -30.41
N LEU A 241 60.68 -55.96 -29.18
CA LEU A 241 61.89 -55.82 -28.38
C LEU A 241 62.56 -57.18 -28.15
N GLU A 242 61.80 -58.21 -27.75
CA GLU A 242 62.32 -59.56 -27.58
C GLU A 242 62.87 -60.14 -28.89
N ARG A 243 62.16 -59.94 -30.00
CA ARG A 243 62.60 -60.39 -31.33
C ARG A 243 63.92 -59.75 -31.74
N VAL A 244 64.06 -58.43 -31.54
CA VAL A 244 65.28 -57.67 -31.85
C VAL A 244 66.44 -58.13 -30.96
N GLN A 245 66.21 -58.32 -29.66
CA GLN A 245 67.24 -58.83 -28.74
C GLN A 245 67.73 -60.21 -29.17
N LYS A 246 66.83 -61.11 -29.55
CA LYS A 246 67.18 -62.44 -30.05
C LYS A 246 67.98 -62.36 -31.35
N ALA A 247 67.51 -61.59 -32.32
CA ALA A 247 68.21 -61.42 -33.60
C ALA A 247 69.63 -60.82 -33.40
N ASN A 248 69.78 -59.88 -32.49
CA ASN A 248 71.09 -59.30 -32.15
C ASN A 248 72.02 -60.32 -31.47
N ALA A 249 71.48 -61.17 -30.59
CA ALA A 249 72.26 -62.24 -29.96
C ALA A 249 72.73 -63.29 -30.98
N GLU A 250 71.86 -63.69 -31.90
CA GLU A 250 72.18 -64.61 -33.00
C GLU A 250 73.23 -64.00 -33.95
N ALA A 251 73.05 -62.74 -34.34
CA ALA A 251 74.01 -62.02 -35.17
C ALA A 251 75.38 -61.89 -34.49
N LYS A 252 75.41 -61.60 -33.18
CA LYS A 252 76.64 -61.55 -32.39
C LYS A 252 77.33 -62.91 -32.35
N ALA A 253 76.60 -63.99 -32.12
CA ALA A 253 77.16 -65.34 -32.10
C ALA A 253 77.72 -65.75 -33.47
N ALA A 254 77.02 -65.42 -34.57
CA ALA A 254 77.50 -65.67 -35.92
C ALA A 254 78.77 -64.86 -36.22
N TYR A 255 78.82 -63.60 -35.81
CA TYR A 255 79.99 -62.74 -35.94
C TYR A 255 81.19 -63.30 -35.15
N GLU A 256 81.01 -63.65 -33.88
CA GLU A 256 82.06 -64.23 -33.03
C GLU A 256 82.60 -65.54 -33.61
N LYS A 257 81.72 -66.40 -34.15
CA LYS A 257 82.12 -67.63 -34.86
C LYS A 257 82.96 -67.32 -36.10
N ALA A 258 82.51 -66.38 -36.94
CA ALA A 258 83.24 -65.99 -38.15
C ALA A 258 84.63 -65.41 -37.83
N VAL A 259 84.74 -64.61 -36.75
CA VAL A 259 86.02 -64.10 -36.26
C VAL A 259 86.94 -65.24 -35.81
N ALA A 260 86.42 -66.23 -35.08
CA ALA A 260 87.20 -67.39 -34.64
C ALA A 260 87.69 -68.24 -35.82
N GLU A 261 86.82 -68.52 -36.80
CA GLU A 261 87.17 -69.25 -38.03
C GLU A 261 88.22 -68.49 -38.85
N ASN A 262 88.08 -67.18 -39.00
CA ASN A 262 89.07 -66.33 -39.69
C ASN A 262 90.42 -66.34 -38.96
N THR A 263 90.41 -66.26 -37.62
CA THR A 263 91.62 -66.32 -36.80
C THR A 263 92.34 -67.66 -36.98
N ALA A 264 91.60 -68.78 -36.98
CA ALA A 264 92.16 -70.11 -37.23
C ALA A 264 92.73 -70.25 -38.64
N ALA A 265 92.02 -69.74 -39.66
CA ALA A 265 92.50 -69.74 -41.04
C ALA A 265 93.79 -68.92 -41.20
N ASN A 266 93.86 -67.73 -40.59
CA ASN A 266 95.07 -66.89 -40.61
C ASN A 266 96.25 -67.59 -39.93
N ALA A 267 96.02 -68.30 -38.82
CA ALA A 267 97.06 -69.08 -38.15
C ALA A 267 97.58 -70.23 -39.04
N ALA A 268 96.68 -70.94 -39.73
CA ALA A 268 97.05 -71.99 -40.69
C ALA A 268 97.85 -71.44 -41.89
N ILE A 269 97.41 -70.33 -42.47
CA ILE A 269 98.13 -69.62 -43.56
C ILE A 269 99.53 -69.20 -43.09
N THR A 270 99.65 -68.69 -41.86
CA THR A 270 100.94 -68.30 -41.29
C THR A 270 101.88 -69.49 -41.17
N ALA A 271 101.40 -70.63 -40.65
CA ALA A 271 102.17 -71.86 -40.52
C ALA A 271 102.60 -72.43 -41.88
N GLU A 272 101.70 -72.41 -42.88
CA GLU A 272 102.00 -72.86 -44.24
C GLU A 272 103.03 -71.97 -44.93
N ASN A 273 102.92 -70.64 -44.76
CA ASN A 273 103.91 -69.69 -45.30
C ASN A 273 105.31 -69.93 -44.72
N GLU A 274 105.41 -70.21 -43.41
CA GLU A 274 106.70 -70.59 -42.79
C GLU A 274 107.22 -71.92 -43.34
N ALA A 275 106.37 -72.93 -43.54
CA ALA A 275 106.76 -74.20 -44.15
C ALA A 275 107.24 -74.03 -45.61
N ILE A 276 106.56 -73.19 -46.41
CA ILE A 276 106.97 -72.84 -47.78
C ILE A 276 108.33 -72.15 -47.76
N LYS A 277 108.54 -71.19 -46.85
CA LYS A 277 109.82 -70.49 -46.69
C LYS A 277 110.96 -71.46 -46.40
N GLN A 278 110.74 -72.45 -45.53
CA GLN A 278 111.72 -73.51 -45.25
C GLN A 278 111.99 -74.38 -46.49
N ARG A 279 110.94 -74.85 -47.18
CA ARG A 279 111.08 -75.64 -48.42
C ARG A 279 111.86 -74.88 -49.50
N ASN A 280 111.58 -73.58 -49.67
CA ASN A 280 112.28 -72.72 -50.61
C ASN A 280 113.77 -72.55 -50.23
N ALA A 281 114.07 -72.42 -48.94
CA ALA A 281 115.45 -72.35 -48.46
C ALA A 281 116.21 -73.67 -48.73
N THR A 282 115.59 -74.82 -48.44
CA THR A 282 116.15 -76.15 -48.74
C THR A 282 116.37 -76.34 -50.24
N ALA A 283 115.35 -76.06 -51.07
CA ALA A 283 115.46 -76.20 -52.53
C ALA A 283 116.57 -75.30 -53.11
N LYS A 284 116.73 -74.08 -52.58
CA LYS A 284 117.81 -73.17 -52.97
C LYS A 284 119.19 -73.75 -52.60
N ALA A 285 119.33 -74.33 -51.41
CA ALA A 285 120.57 -74.97 -50.96
C ALA A 285 120.90 -76.22 -51.81
N GLU A 286 119.92 -77.08 -52.11
CA GLU A 286 120.09 -78.23 -52.99
C GLU A 286 120.47 -77.82 -54.41
N TYR A 287 119.83 -76.78 -54.95
CA TYR A 287 120.18 -76.23 -56.26
C TYR A 287 121.62 -75.72 -56.28
N ALA A 288 122.05 -74.98 -55.25
CA ALA A 288 123.42 -74.51 -55.13
C ALA A 288 124.43 -75.67 -55.05
N ALA A 289 124.11 -76.73 -54.30
CA ALA A 289 124.95 -77.92 -54.22
C ALA A 289 125.06 -78.66 -55.56
N LYS A 290 123.93 -78.87 -56.27
CA LYS A 290 123.92 -79.47 -57.61
C LYS A 290 124.69 -78.62 -58.62
N LEU A 291 124.58 -77.29 -58.53
CA LEU A 291 125.33 -76.38 -59.39
C LEU A 291 126.83 -76.47 -59.12
N ALA A 292 127.25 -76.55 -57.86
CA ALA A 292 128.66 -76.74 -57.49
C ALA A 292 129.19 -78.10 -57.99
N GLN A 293 128.40 -79.17 -57.84
CA GLN A 293 128.75 -80.49 -58.38
C GLN A 293 128.90 -80.43 -59.90
N TYR A 294 127.91 -79.85 -60.60
CA TYR A 294 127.97 -79.66 -62.05
C TYR A 294 129.21 -78.87 -62.48
N GLN A 295 129.58 -77.81 -61.76
CA GLN A 295 130.80 -77.04 -62.04
C GLN A 295 132.09 -77.87 -61.82
N ALA A 296 132.12 -78.70 -60.77
CA ALA A 296 133.24 -79.61 -60.49
C ALA A 296 133.38 -80.69 -61.57
N ASP A 297 132.27 -81.33 -61.97
CA ASP A 297 132.23 -82.32 -63.04
C ASP A 297 132.67 -81.70 -64.37
N LEU A 298 132.20 -80.49 -64.69
CA LEU A 298 132.63 -79.74 -65.87
C LEU A 298 134.14 -79.43 -65.86
N ALA A 299 134.69 -79.08 -64.70
CA ALA A 299 136.13 -78.86 -64.55
C ALA A 299 136.93 -80.15 -64.70
N ALA A 300 136.45 -81.27 -64.15
CA ALA A 300 137.05 -82.59 -64.32
C ALA A 300 137.04 -83.05 -65.79
N ILE A 301 135.92 -82.85 -66.51
CA ILE A 301 135.82 -83.13 -67.94
C ILE A 301 136.79 -82.25 -68.74
N ARG A 302 136.88 -80.95 -68.44
CA ARG A 302 137.85 -80.05 -69.09
C ARG A 302 139.29 -80.48 -68.84
N LYS A 303 139.62 -80.91 -67.61
CA LYS A 303 140.94 -81.42 -67.27
C LYS A 303 141.23 -82.73 -68.02
N ALA A 304 140.30 -83.68 -68.04
CA ALA A 304 140.45 -84.93 -68.77
C ALA A 304 140.62 -84.70 -70.29
N ASN A 305 139.94 -83.71 -70.86
CA ASN A 305 140.15 -83.30 -72.25
C ASN A 305 141.55 -82.72 -72.47
N ALA A 306 142.04 -81.85 -71.57
CA ALA A 306 143.38 -81.29 -71.66
C ALA A 306 144.50 -82.33 -71.45
N ASP A 307 144.30 -83.29 -70.53
CA ASP A 307 145.22 -84.40 -70.29
C ASP A 307 145.26 -85.36 -71.50
N ASN A 308 144.10 -85.63 -72.15
CA ASN A 308 144.05 -86.36 -73.43
C ASN A 308 144.75 -85.60 -74.57
N GLU A 309 144.73 -84.27 -74.57
CA GLU A 309 145.40 -83.44 -75.57
C GLU A 309 146.93 -83.41 -75.36
N ALA A 310 147.39 -83.70 -74.15
CA ALA A 310 148.81 -83.87 -73.80
C ALA A 310 149.36 -85.28 -74.09
N ASP A 311 148.52 -86.33 -74.09
CA ASP A 311 148.91 -87.71 -74.47
C ASP A 311 149.07 -87.90 -76.00
N TYR A 312 148.67 -86.92 -76.81
CA TYR A 312 148.82 -86.88 -78.27
C TYR A 312 149.96 -85.96 -78.77
N GLN A 313 150.85 -85.48 -77.90
CA GLN A 313 152.10 -84.77 -78.25
C GLN A 313 153.35 -85.51 -77.77
#